data_AF-Q93EX9-F1
#
_entry.id   AF-Q93EX9-F1
#
_cell.length_a   1.000
_cell.length_b   1.000
_cell.length_c   1.000
_cell.angle_alpha   90.00
_cell.angle_beta   90.00
_cell.angle_gamma   90.00
#
_symmetry.space_group_name_H-M   'P 1'
#
loop_
_entity.id
_entity.type
_entity.pdbx_description
1 polymer ?
#
loop_
_entity_poly.entity_id
_entity_poly.type
_entity_poly.pdbx_seq_one_letter_code
_entity_poly.pdbx_strand_id
1 'polypeptide(L)'
;MGRVHRLSTSASDVRLADAVQIYLATIMVSNTRATYAAALNRLVVDFGADTNVALLGSEPDRVSGWFTFVWGGKSAKTFNIRLTALGSACAYWRDQQWLAGDPLVRLRTRPAPPDTSRALSKDRVTEILGSDAAQREQVLWHMLYESAARAEEVLMLDVPDLDTANRCAEVTRKGGAREL
;
A
#
# COMPACT_ATOMS: atom_id res chain seq x y z
N MET A 1 -18.74 45.63 26.56
CA MET A 1 -18.24 44.25 26.78
C MET A 1 -17.81 43.72 25.41
N GLY A 2 -16.50 43.70 25.12
CA GLY A 2 -15.98 43.40 23.78
C GLY A 2 -16.07 41.92 23.45
N ARG A 3 -16.70 41.57 22.33
CA ARG A 3 -16.82 40.20 21.82
C ARG A 3 -15.53 39.84 21.10
N VAL A 4 -14.71 38.98 21.72
CA VAL A 4 -13.49 38.46 21.11
C VAL A 4 -13.88 37.37 20.11
N HIS A 5 -13.77 37.68 18.82
CA HIS A 5 -13.84 36.66 17.78
C HIS A 5 -12.43 36.09 17.61
N ARG A 6 -12.28 34.79 17.91
CA ARG A 6 -11.05 34.05 17.60
C ARG A 6 -10.93 33.99 16.08
N LEU A 7 -9.98 34.71 15.50
CA LEU A 7 -9.60 34.53 14.10
C LEU A 7 -9.00 33.14 13.99
N SER A 8 -9.72 32.21 13.36
CA SER A 8 -9.15 30.92 12.99
C SER A 8 -7.99 31.21 12.05
N THR A 9 -6.77 30.97 12.51
CA THR A 9 -5.58 30.91 11.65
C THR A 9 -5.92 29.96 10.50
N SER A 10 -5.96 30.52 9.29
CA SER A 10 -6.25 29.86 8.02
C SER A 10 -5.67 28.44 8.00
N ALA A 11 -6.52 27.44 8.25
CA ALA A 11 -6.22 26.10 7.79
C ALA A 11 -6.18 26.23 6.26
N SER A 12 -4.98 26.04 5.73
CA SER A 12 -4.61 26.35 4.34
C SER A 12 -5.69 25.96 3.34
N ASP A 13 -5.93 26.80 2.34
CA ASP A 13 -6.95 26.62 1.29
C ASP A 13 -6.55 25.54 0.25
N VAL A 14 -6.00 24.42 0.74
CA VAL A 14 -5.51 23.33 -0.10
C VAL A 14 -6.69 22.43 -0.45
N ARG A 15 -6.97 22.37 -1.75
CA ARG A 15 -7.97 21.48 -2.33
C ARG A 15 -7.57 20.02 -2.11
N LEU A 16 -8.56 19.19 -1.82
CA LEU A 16 -8.36 17.77 -1.52
C LEU A 16 -7.66 17.04 -2.66
N ALA A 17 -8.00 17.34 -3.92
CA ALA A 17 -7.34 16.75 -5.08
C ALA A 17 -5.83 17.08 -5.12
N ASP A 18 -5.47 18.34 -4.83
CA ASP A 18 -4.07 18.79 -4.83
C ASP A 18 -3.30 18.16 -3.67
N ALA A 19 -3.90 18.10 -2.48
CA ALA A 19 -3.32 17.44 -1.30
C ALA A 19 -3.04 15.94 -1.55
N VAL A 20 -3.96 15.25 -2.24
CA VAL A 20 -3.79 13.84 -2.64
C VAL A 20 -2.69 13.68 -3.67
N GLN A 21 -2.67 14.53 -4.71
CA GLN A 21 -1.66 14.47 -5.76
C GLN A 21 -0.25 14.68 -5.17
N ILE A 22 -0.08 15.71 -4.33
CA ILE A 22 1.21 16.02 -3.70
C ILE A 22 1.67 14.85 -2.84
N TYR A 23 0.81 14.30 -2.00
CA TYR A 23 1.16 13.16 -1.17
C TYR A 23 1.56 11.93 -1.99
N LEU A 24 0.77 11.58 -3.02
CA LEU A 24 1.08 10.44 -3.88
C LEU A 24 2.41 10.60 -4.64
N ALA A 25 2.81 11.83 -4.98
CA ALA A 25 4.09 12.13 -5.62
C ALA A 25 5.29 11.84 -4.70
N THR A 26 5.11 11.82 -3.38
CA THR A 26 6.18 11.45 -2.42
C THR A 26 6.47 9.94 -2.40
N ILE A 27 5.57 9.12 -2.92
CA ILE A 27 5.68 7.66 -2.87
C ILE A 27 6.41 7.16 -4.12
N MET A 28 7.69 6.81 -3.95
CA MET A 28 8.55 6.34 -5.04
C MET A 28 8.22 4.91 -5.51
N VAL A 29 7.68 4.06 -4.61
CA VAL A 29 7.36 2.67 -4.94
C VAL A 29 6.02 2.59 -5.67
N SER A 30 6.05 2.28 -6.97
CA SER A 30 4.87 2.27 -7.85
C SER A 30 3.70 1.44 -7.32
N ASN A 31 3.94 0.23 -6.80
CA ASN A 31 2.86 -0.63 -6.28
C ASN A 31 2.22 -0.04 -5.01
N THR A 32 3.02 0.53 -4.11
CA THR A 32 2.53 1.23 -2.92
C THR A 32 1.72 2.46 -3.32
N ARG A 33 2.23 3.26 -4.26
CA ARG A 33 1.54 4.45 -4.79
C ARG A 33 0.20 4.09 -5.41
N ALA A 34 0.13 3.07 -6.27
CA ALA A 34 -1.10 2.61 -6.89
C ALA A 34 -2.11 2.10 -5.84
N THR A 35 -1.62 1.35 -4.84
CA THR A 35 -2.44 0.87 -3.73
C THR A 35 -3.03 2.04 -2.95
N TYR A 36 -2.25 3.06 -2.62
CA TYR A 36 -2.73 4.21 -1.84
C TYR A 36 -3.65 5.11 -2.66
N ALA A 37 -3.33 5.32 -3.94
CA ALA A 37 -4.12 6.11 -4.87
C ALA A 37 -5.56 5.61 -4.96
N ALA A 38 -5.80 4.29 -4.93
CA ALA A 38 -7.16 3.76 -4.98
C ALA A 38 -8.02 4.13 -3.75
N ALA A 39 -7.43 4.40 -2.57
CA ALA A 39 -8.20 4.93 -1.42
C ALA A 39 -8.40 6.45 -1.53
N LEU A 40 -7.32 7.16 -1.89
CA LEU A 40 -7.29 8.62 -1.90
C LEU A 40 -8.08 9.22 -3.07
N ASN A 41 -8.02 8.61 -4.25
CA ASN A 41 -8.85 9.02 -5.39
C ASN A 41 -10.33 8.79 -5.08
N ARG A 42 -10.67 7.73 -4.34
CA ARG A 42 -12.05 7.49 -3.91
C ARG A 42 -12.52 8.56 -2.92
N LEU A 43 -11.65 9.00 -2.01
CA LEU A 43 -11.93 10.13 -1.12
C LEU A 43 -12.23 11.42 -1.92
N VAL A 44 -11.38 11.74 -2.92
CA VAL A 44 -11.57 12.89 -3.82
C VAL A 44 -12.90 12.82 -4.56
N VAL A 45 -13.25 11.67 -5.12
CA VAL A 45 -14.51 11.46 -5.85
C VAL A 45 -15.73 11.68 -4.95
N ASP A 46 -15.70 11.17 -3.72
CA ASP A 46 -16.88 11.16 -2.85
C ASP A 46 -17.03 12.45 -2.02
N PHE A 47 -15.93 13.14 -1.70
CA PHE A 47 -15.97 14.40 -0.95
C PHE A 47 -15.98 15.62 -1.87
N GLY A 48 -15.38 15.52 -3.06
CA GLY A 48 -15.23 16.59 -4.03
C GLY A 48 -13.78 17.04 -4.15
N ALA A 49 -13.33 17.30 -5.38
CA ALA A 49 -11.96 17.73 -5.67
C ALA A 49 -11.61 19.07 -5.00
N ASP A 50 -12.57 19.99 -4.94
CA ASP A 50 -12.42 21.34 -4.40
C ASP A 50 -12.64 21.43 -2.88
N THR A 51 -12.94 20.31 -2.21
CA THR A 51 -13.07 20.31 -0.75
C THR A 51 -11.77 20.75 -0.11
N ASN A 52 -11.83 21.73 0.80
CA ASN A 52 -10.67 22.10 1.59
C ASN A 52 -10.29 20.93 2.52
N VAL A 53 -9.05 20.45 2.45
CA VAL A 53 -8.56 19.30 3.21
C VAL A 53 -8.72 19.48 4.73
N ALA A 54 -8.69 20.71 5.23
CA ALA A 54 -8.86 21.02 6.65
C ALA A 54 -10.24 20.60 7.20
N LEU A 55 -11.28 20.59 6.36
CA LEU A 55 -12.64 20.22 6.76
C LEU A 55 -12.76 18.76 7.19
N LEU A 56 -11.90 17.89 6.68
CA LEU A 56 -11.87 16.48 7.08
C LEU A 56 -11.65 16.35 8.58
N GLY A 57 -10.74 17.17 9.15
CA GLY A 57 -10.39 17.12 10.57
C GLY A 57 -11.50 17.62 11.49
N SER A 58 -12.41 18.46 11.00
CA SER A 58 -13.58 18.92 11.76
C SER A 58 -14.77 17.95 11.72
N GLU A 59 -14.77 16.98 10.80
CA GLU A 59 -15.90 16.07 10.58
C GLU A 59 -15.50 14.58 10.67
N PRO A 60 -14.89 14.12 11.78
CA PRO A 60 -14.40 12.74 11.91
C PRO A 60 -15.50 11.69 11.76
N ASP A 61 -16.73 11.99 12.19
CA ASP A 61 -17.85 11.06 12.08
C ASP A 61 -18.34 10.91 10.63
N ARG A 62 -18.26 11.98 9.83
CA ARG A 62 -18.56 11.94 8.38
C ARG A 62 -17.55 11.07 7.65
N VAL A 63 -16.26 11.27 7.90
CA VAL A 63 -15.19 10.47 7.28
C VAL A 63 -15.29 9.01 7.70
N SER A 64 -15.58 8.74 8.97
CA SER A 64 -15.70 7.37 9.49
C SER A 64 -16.93 6.65 8.95
N GLY A 65 -18.06 7.34 8.84
CA GLY A 65 -19.28 6.83 8.23
C GLY A 65 -19.07 6.49 6.75
N TRP A 66 -18.46 7.41 6.00
CA TRP A 66 -18.09 7.18 4.60
C TRP A 66 -17.15 5.99 4.44
N PHE A 67 -16.08 5.90 5.22
CA PHE A 67 -15.11 4.81 5.11
C PHE A 67 -15.78 3.45 5.34
N THR A 68 -16.64 3.38 6.37
CA THR A 68 -17.40 2.18 6.70
C THR A 68 -18.41 1.84 5.61
N PHE A 69 -19.05 2.83 4.98
CA PHE A 69 -19.94 2.60 3.85
C PHE A 69 -19.20 2.02 2.64
N VAL A 70 -18.05 2.59 2.25
CA VAL A 70 -17.31 2.18 1.05
C VAL A 70 -16.60 0.82 1.25
N TRP A 71 -15.99 0.58 2.41
CA TRP A 71 -15.14 -0.59 2.63
C TRP A 71 -15.59 -1.52 3.77
N GLY A 72 -16.67 -1.20 4.48
CA GLY A 72 -17.14 -1.99 5.62
C GLY A 72 -17.44 -3.45 5.27
N GLY A 73 -17.97 -3.71 4.06
CA GLY A 73 -18.23 -5.06 3.55
C GLY A 73 -17.03 -5.76 2.89
N LYS A 74 -15.83 -5.15 2.87
CA LYS A 74 -14.63 -5.75 2.26
C LYS A 74 -13.86 -6.61 3.26
N SER A 75 -12.97 -7.47 2.73
CA SER A 75 -12.08 -8.30 3.54
C SER A 75 -11.22 -7.45 4.48
N ALA A 76 -10.80 -8.02 5.61
CA ALA A 76 -9.95 -7.34 6.59
C ALA A 76 -8.66 -6.77 5.97
N LYS A 77 -8.03 -7.51 5.05
CA LYS A 77 -6.84 -7.05 4.30
C LYS A 77 -7.13 -5.77 3.51
N THR A 78 -8.21 -5.77 2.72
CA THR A 78 -8.59 -4.60 1.92
C THR A 78 -8.99 -3.44 2.81
N PHE A 79 -9.79 -3.67 3.84
CA PHE A 79 -10.17 -2.65 4.81
C PHE A 79 -8.93 -1.99 5.43
N ASN A 80 -8.00 -2.78 5.95
CA ASN A 80 -6.82 -2.28 6.63
C ASN A 80 -5.90 -1.50 5.70
N ILE A 81 -5.65 -1.99 4.48
CA ILE A 81 -4.73 -1.28 3.58
C ILE A 81 -5.31 0.07 3.10
N ARG A 82 -6.64 0.17 2.96
CA ARG A 82 -7.32 1.45 2.68
C ARG A 82 -7.22 2.39 3.87
N LEU A 83 -7.41 1.89 5.09
CA LEU A 83 -7.26 2.68 6.31
C LEU A 83 -5.82 3.17 6.49
N THR A 84 -4.82 2.31 6.23
CA THR A 84 -3.41 2.69 6.25
C THR A 84 -3.12 3.79 5.23
N ALA A 85 -3.59 3.65 3.98
CA ALA A 85 -3.36 4.67 2.96
C ALA A 85 -3.91 6.05 3.37
N LEU A 86 -5.13 6.10 3.90
CA LEU A 86 -5.72 7.34 4.40
C LEU A 86 -4.97 7.88 5.63
N GLY A 87 -4.59 7.01 6.56
CA GLY A 87 -3.88 7.40 7.78
C GLY A 87 -2.51 7.98 7.48
N SER A 88 -1.77 7.39 6.54
CA SER A 88 -0.48 7.91 6.11
C SER A 88 -0.62 9.27 5.39
N ALA A 89 -1.65 9.45 4.56
CA ALA A 89 -1.93 10.75 3.94
C ALA A 89 -2.32 11.81 4.98
N CYS A 90 -3.19 11.48 5.93
CA CYS A 90 -3.61 12.41 6.99
C CYS A 90 -2.45 12.77 7.92
N ALA A 91 -1.52 11.85 8.19
CA ALA A 91 -0.29 12.16 8.91
C ALA A 91 0.56 13.17 8.14
N TYR A 92 0.81 12.91 6.85
CA TYR A 92 1.53 13.85 5.99
C TYR A 92 0.87 15.24 5.93
N TRP A 93 -0.46 15.31 5.74
CA TRP A 93 -1.18 16.59 5.71
C TRP A 93 -1.13 17.36 7.04
N ARG A 94 -1.07 16.65 8.18
CA ARG A 94 -0.83 17.27 9.49
C ARG A 94 0.58 17.82 9.61
N ASP A 95 1.58 17.10 9.11
CA ASP A 95 2.97 17.58 9.09
C ASP A 95 3.14 18.82 8.21
N GLN A 96 2.37 18.92 7.11
CA GLN A 96 2.29 20.12 6.26
C GLN A 96 1.43 21.25 6.86
N GLN A 97 0.82 21.04 8.03
CA GLN A 97 -0.13 21.96 8.67
C GLN A 97 -1.39 22.27 7.86
N TRP A 98 -1.75 21.42 6.89
CA TRP A 98 -2.99 21.55 6.11
C TRP A 98 -4.20 20.98 6.83
N LEU A 99 -3.95 20.04 7.74
CA LEU A 99 -4.94 19.34 8.54
C LEU A 99 -4.56 19.49 10.02
N ALA A 100 -5.51 19.85 10.89
CA ALA A 100 -5.24 20.04 12.32
C ALA A 100 -5.65 18.83 13.18
N GLY A 101 -6.71 18.11 12.80
CA GLY A 101 -7.27 16.97 13.54
C GLY A 101 -7.02 15.62 12.86
N ASP A 102 -7.34 14.53 13.56
CA ASP A 102 -7.34 13.18 12.99
C ASP A 102 -8.77 12.81 12.51
N PRO A 103 -9.06 12.86 11.19
CA PRO A 103 -10.36 12.49 10.64
C PRO A 103 -10.68 11.00 10.79
N LEU A 104 -9.67 10.15 11.07
CA LEU A 104 -9.82 8.70 11.15
C LEU A 104 -9.91 8.20 12.61
N VAL A 105 -10.00 9.11 13.58
CA VAL A 105 -9.95 8.81 15.02
C VAL A 105 -10.96 7.75 15.49
N ARG A 106 -12.11 7.59 14.79
CA ARG A 106 -13.13 6.59 15.11
C ARG A 106 -12.88 5.22 14.47
N LEU A 107 -11.97 5.12 13.52
CA LEU A 107 -11.70 3.89 12.78
C LEU A 107 -10.62 3.07 13.48
N ARG A 108 -10.75 1.75 13.41
CA ARG A 108 -9.78 0.79 13.92
C ARG A 108 -9.52 -0.27 12.88
N THR A 109 -8.27 -0.72 12.80
CA THR A 109 -7.91 -1.86 11.95
C THR A 109 -8.66 -3.10 12.40
N ARG A 110 -8.97 -3.97 11.43
CA ARG A 110 -9.54 -5.28 11.68
C ARG A 110 -8.40 -6.27 11.95
N PRO A 111 -8.59 -7.26 12.82
CA PRO A 111 -7.64 -8.36 12.93
C PRO A 111 -7.43 -9.00 11.56
N ALA A 112 -6.17 -9.15 11.15
CA ALA A 112 -5.87 -9.95 9.98
C ALA A 112 -6.18 -11.42 10.34
N PRO A 113 -6.90 -12.17 9.48
CA PRO A 113 -7.00 -13.61 9.65
C PRO A 113 -5.58 -14.21 9.73
N PRO A 114 -5.35 -15.21 10.58
CA PRO A 114 -4.08 -15.93 10.58
C PRO A 114 -3.82 -16.46 9.17
N ASP A 115 -2.56 -16.41 8.74
CA ASP A 115 -2.18 -17.04 7.49
C ASP A 115 -2.27 -18.57 7.65
N THR A 116 -3.33 -19.15 7.10
CA THR A 116 -3.55 -20.60 7.11
C THR A 116 -3.01 -21.28 5.86
N SER A 117 -2.18 -20.58 5.07
CA SER A 117 -1.54 -21.17 3.90
C SER A 117 -0.68 -22.34 4.34
N ARG A 118 -1.03 -23.55 3.87
CA ARG A 118 -0.24 -24.74 4.17
C ARG A 118 1.00 -24.74 3.29
N ALA A 119 2.15 -24.97 3.91
CA ALA A 119 3.37 -25.30 3.17
C ALA A 119 3.12 -26.55 2.31
N LEU A 120 3.73 -26.58 1.11
CA LEU A 120 3.73 -27.79 0.28
C LEU A 120 4.44 -28.92 1.03
N SER A 121 3.88 -30.14 0.97
CA SER A 121 4.57 -31.31 1.49
C SER A 121 5.79 -31.63 0.63
N LYS A 122 6.79 -32.31 1.20
CA LYS A 122 7.98 -32.75 0.46
C LYS A 122 7.61 -33.59 -0.77
N ASP A 123 6.66 -34.51 -0.62
CA ASP A 123 6.22 -35.36 -1.74
C ASP A 123 5.60 -34.53 -2.86
N ARG A 124 4.81 -33.50 -2.52
CA ARG A 124 4.21 -32.61 -3.51
C ARG A 124 5.26 -31.75 -4.21
N VAL A 125 6.29 -31.30 -3.50
CA VAL A 125 7.43 -30.61 -4.10
C VAL A 125 8.15 -31.51 -5.08
N THR A 126 8.49 -32.74 -4.68
CA THR A 126 9.16 -33.73 -5.55
C THR A 126 8.34 -34.01 -6.81
N GLU A 127 7.02 -34.16 -6.69
CA GLU A 127 6.12 -34.35 -7.84
C GLU A 127 6.15 -33.16 -8.80
N ILE A 128 6.09 -31.92 -8.28
CA ILE A 128 6.11 -30.71 -9.11
C ILE A 128 7.46 -30.58 -9.84
N LEU A 129 8.56 -30.75 -9.11
CA LEU A 129 9.92 -30.59 -9.65
C LEU A 129 10.31 -31.72 -10.63
N GLY A 130 9.65 -32.88 -10.55
CA GLY A 130 9.82 -34.02 -11.46
C GLY A 130 8.75 -34.11 -12.57
N SER A 131 7.86 -33.12 -12.70
CA SER A 131 6.80 -33.14 -13.69
C SER A 131 7.30 -32.84 -15.12
N ASP A 132 6.60 -33.37 -16.12
CA ASP A 132 6.89 -33.14 -17.56
C ASP A 132 6.36 -31.78 -18.06
N ALA A 133 6.67 -30.72 -17.31
CA ALA A 133 6.39 -29.34 -17.71
C ALA A 133 7.42 -28.83 -18.72
N ALA A 134 7.09 -27.78 -19.46
CA ALA A 134 8.05 -27.14 -20.36
C ALA A 134 9.27 -26.60 -19.57
N GLN A 135 10.42 -26.51 -20.26
CA GLN A 135 11.70 -26.23 -19.62
C GLN A 135 11.71 -24.90 -18.86
N ARG A 136 10.96 -23.90 -19.32
CA ARG A 136 10.84 -22.60 -18.66
C ARG A 136 10.22 -22.74 -17.27
N GLU A 137 9.14 -23.49 -17.16
CA GLU A 137 8.44 -23.75 -15.90
C GLU A 137 9.30 -24.58 -14.95
N GLN A 138 9.97 -25.61 -15.46
CA GLN A 138 10.91 -26.41 -14.66
C GLN A 138 12.04 -25.54 -14.09
N VAL A 139 12.70 -24.72 -14.92
CA VAL A 139 13.77 -23.81 -14.47
C VAL A 139 13.25 -22.84 -13.42
N LEU A 140 12.08 -22.22 -13.65
CA LEU A 140 11.46 -21.30 -12.69
C LEU A 140 11.22 -22.00 -11.33
N TRP A 141 10.60 -23.18 -11.33
CA TRP A 141 10.27 -23.88 -10.08
C TRP A 141 11.51 -24.35 -9.33
N HIS A 142 12.52 -24.86 -10.03
CA HIS A 142 13.80 -25.24 -9.43
C HIS A 142 14.52 -24.04 -8.83
N MET A 143 14.58 -22.92 -9.55
CA MET A 143 15.19 -21.69 -9.01
C MET A 143 14.45 -21.19 -7.77
N LEU A 144 13.11 -21.15 -7.78
CA LEU A 144 12.32 -20.72 -6.63
C LEU A 144 12.52 -21.62 -5.41
N TYR A 145 12.62 -22.93 -5.63
CA TYR A 145 12.80 -23.90 -4.55
C TYR A 145 14.21 -23.84 -3.96
N GLU A 146 15.26 -23.84 -4.79
CA GLU A 146 16.65 -23.92 -4.34
C GLU A 146 17.18 -22.58 -3.78
N SER A 147 16.74 -21.44 -4.32
CA SER A 147 17.21 -20.12 -3.88
C SER A 147 16.39 -19.53 -2.73
N ALA A 148 15.18 -20.02 -2.51
CA ALA A 148 14.16 -19.38 -1.67
C ALA A 148 13.87 -17.90 -2.03
N ALA A 149 14.24 -17.47 -3.25
CA ALA A 149 13.96 -16.13 -3.74
C ALA A 149 12.47 -15.92 -4.00
N ARG A 150 12.06 -14.66 -4.06
CA ARG A 150 10.68 -14.33 -4.42
C ARG A 150 10.44 -14.60 -5.91
N ALA A 151 9.21 -14.96 -6.24
CA ALA A 151 8.79 -15.14 -7.63
C ALA A 151 9.18 -13.96 -8.53
N GLU A 152 8.97 -12.73 -8.08
CA GLU A 152 9.33 -11.52 -8.83
C GLU A 152 10.84 -11.37 -9.03
N GLU A 153 11.66 -11.76 -8.05
CA GLU A 153 13.12 -11.69 -8.15
C GLU A 153 13.63 -12.64 -9.23
N VAL A 154 13.11 -13.87 -9.29
CA VAL A 154 13.47 -14.86 -10.32
C VAL A 154 12.92 -14.48 -11.70
N LEU A 155 11.69 -13.95 -11.78
CA LEU A 155 11.05 -13.58 -13.05
C LEU A 155 11.70 -12.37 -13.75
N MET A 156 12.46 -11.56 -13.00
CA MET A 156 13.15 -10.37 -13.51
C MET A 156 14.60 -10.65 -13.93
N LEU A 157 15.13 -11.85 -13.68
CA LEU A 157 16.47 -12.23 -14.12
C LEU A 157 16.52 -12.40 -15.64
N ASP A 158 17.60 -11.88 -16.23
CA ASP A 158 18.01 -12.18 -17.60
C ASP A 158 19.27 -13.06 -17.59
N VAL A 159 19.60 -13.69 -18.72
CA VAL A 159 20.76 -14.58 -18.87
C VAL A 159 22.08 -13.93 -18.41
N PRO A 160 22.36 -12.63 -18.67
CA PRO A 160 23.57 -11.97 -18.21
C PRO A 160 23.69 -11.81 -16.69
N ASP A 161 22.58 -11.89 -15.95
CA ASP A 161 22.58 -11.74 -14.49
C ASP A 161 23.05 -13.03 -13.78
N LEU A 162 23.17 -14.14 -14.52
CA LEU A 162 23.52 -15.45 -13.99
C LEU A 162 25.03 -15.68 -13.99
N ASP A 163 25.62 -15.85 -12.81
CA ASP A 163 26.96 -16.40 -12.65
C ASP A 163 26.88 -17.91 -12.51
N THR A 164 26.95 -18.62 -13.65
CA THR A 164 26.87 -20.08 -13.67
C THR A 164 28.10 -20.76 -13.06
N ALA A 165 29.23 -20.06 -12.93
CA ALA A 165 30.44 -20.62 -12.32
C ALA A 165 30.29 -20.69 -10.80
N ASN A 166 29.74 -19.63 -10.21
CA ASN A 166 29.50 -19.52 -8.77
C ASN A 166 28.08 -19.95 -8.35
N ARG A 167 27.21 -20.26 -9.32
CA ARG A 167 25.81 -20.67 -9.12
C ARG A 167 24.99 -19.62 -8.36
N CYS A 168 25.19 -18.35 -8.67
CA CYS A 168 24.48 -17.24 -8.08
C CYS A 168 23.97 -16.27 -9.14
N ALA A 169 23.15 -15.30 -8.72
CA ALA A 169 22.63 -14.25 -9.58
C ALA A 169 22.36 -12.99 -8.76
N GLU A 170 22.69 -11.81 -9.29
CA GLU A 170 22.38 -10.54 -8.63
C GLU A 170 20.89 -10.21 -8.82
N VAL A 171 20.14 -10.09 -7.74
CA VAL A 171 18.70 -9.75 -7.78
C VAL A 171 18.41 -8.39 -7.18
N THR A 172 17.40 -7.70 -7.72
CA THR A 172 16.85 -6.50 -7.08
C THR A 172 15.75 -6.89 -6.11
N ARG A 173 16.04 -6.82 -4.81
CA ARG A 173 15.06 -7.13 -3.76
C ARG A 173 14.01 -6.04 -3.62
N LYS A 174 12.90 -6.40 -2.99
CA LYS A 174 11.89 -5.41 -2.56
C LYS A 174 12.54 -4.32 -1.70
N GLY A 175 12.42 -3.08 -2.16
CA GLY A 175 13.08 -1.92 -1.55
C GLY A 175 14.26 -1.40 -2.38
N GLY A 176 14.62 -2.05 -3.48
CA GLY A 176 15.62 -1.58 -4.43
C GLY A 176 17.07 -1.93 -4.08
N ALA A 177 17.29 -2.72 -3.01
CA ALA A 177 18.61 -3.25 -2.68
C ALA A 177 19.01 -4.34 -3.69
N ARG A 178 20.27 -4.33 -4.12
CA ARG A 178 20.86 -5.41 -4.91
C ARG A 178 21.60 -6.37 -3.99
N GLU A 179 21.39 -7.65 -4.19
CA GLU A 179 22.01 -8.72 -3.40
C GLU A 179 22.40 -9.89 -4.31
N LEU A 180 23.53 -10.53 -4.00
CA LEU A 180 24.03 -11.74 -4.66
C LEU A 180 23.40 -13.01 -4.10
#